data_AF-A0AAW5KEH2-F1
#
_entry.id   AF-A0AAW5KEH2-F1
#
_cell.length_a   1.000
_cell.length_b   1.000
_cell.length_c   1.000
_cell.angle_alpha   90.00
_cell.angle_beta   90.00
_cell.angle_gamma   90.00
#
_symmetry.space_group_name_H-M   'P 1'
#
loop_
_entity.id
_entity.type
_entity.pdbx_description
1 polymer ?
#
loop_
_entity_poly.entity_id
_entity_poly.type
_entity_poly.pdbx_seq_one_letter_code
_entity_poly.pdbx_strand_id
1 'polypeptide(L)'
;MSEIKCPLCGFAEQAPDDEDCCPRCGTRLAGGEGEKKLLEASGTFTTEDKQFFGKMSTSASIYLTDRRLLAIPEKLEGFNLRTGLTAAAVNKMTGQYGAISIPLEEIQAVRDGKFGLLQKALVVVAADGGVLKLTLPKQAQWKEAILAAAPNLH
;
A
#
# COMPACT_ATOMS: atom_id res chain seq x y z
N MET A 1 18.21 -17.70 -3.15
CA MET A 1 18.30 -16.23 -3.16
C MET A 1 16.89 -15.71 -3.39
N SER A 2 16.35 -14.98 -2.42
CA SER A 2 14.98 -14.43 -2.51
C SER A 2 15.09 -12.98 -2.97
N GLU A 3 14.39 -12.62 -4.04
CA GLU A 3 14.31 -11.23 -4.51
C GLU A 3 13.62 -10.37 -3.44
N ILE A 4 14.36 -9.46 -2.80
CA ILE A 4 13.80 -8.52 -1.84
C ILE A 4 13.48 -7.22 -2.57
N LYS A 5 12.19 -7.01 -2.86
CA LYS A 5 11.72 -5.72 -3.36
C LYS A 5 11.76 -4.69 -2.22
N CYS A 6 12.34 -3.53 -2.46
CA CYS A 6 12.32 -2.45 -1.50
C CYS A 6 10.86 -2.04 -1.25
N PRO A 7 10.42 -2.03 0.01
CA PRO A 7 9.05 -1.71 0.37
C PRO A 7 8.67 -0.24 0.14
N LEU A 8 9.65 0.66 -0.05
CA LEU A 8 9.43 2.12 -0.18
C LEU A 8 9.62 2.67 -1.59
N CYS A 9 10.40 2.05 -2.46
CA CYS A 9 10.64 2.61 -3.80
C CYS A 9 10.52 1.56 -4.91
N GLY A 10 9.98 0.39 -4.55
CA GLY A 10 9.78 -0.73 -5.47
C GLY A 10 11.05 -1.30 -6.08
N PHE A 11 12.23 -0.85 -5.66
CA PHE A 11 13.51 -1.31 -6.20
C PHE A 11 13.72 -2.80 -5.91
N ALA A 12 13.82 -3.62 -6.95
CA ALA A 12 14.07 -5.04 -6.82
C ALA A 12 15.41 -5.36 -7.50
N GLU A 13 16.41 -5.73 -6.70
CA GLU A 13 17.63 -6.38 -7.18
C GLU A 13 17.91 -7.58 -6.28
N GLN A 14 18.77 -8.49 -6.76
CA GLN A 14 19.34 -9.56 -5.96
C GLN A 14 20.24 -8.92 -4.89
N ALA A 15 19.65 -8.47 -3.78
CA ALA A 15 20.43 -7.94 -2.67
C ALA A 15 21.40 -9.04 -2.22
N PRO A 16 22.72 -8.77 -2.15
CA PRO A 16 23.64 -9.63 -1.41
C PRO A 16 23.10 -9.77 0.01
N ASP A 17 23.29 -10.94 0.64
CA ASP A 17 22.73 -11.28 1.97
C ASP A 17 23.07 -10.27 3.10
N ASP A 18 23.91 -9.25 2.84
CA ASP A 18 24.47 -8.28 3.79
C ASP A 18 24.02 -6.80 3.60
N GLU A 19 23.20 -6.45 2.60
CA GLU A 19 22.73 -5.06 2.47
C GLU A 19 21.50 -4.77 3.36
N ASP A 20 21.77 -4.13 4.50
CA ASP A 20 20.77 -3.68 5.47
C ASP A 20 19.81 -2.61 4.92
N CYS A 21 20.19 -1.89 3.85
CA CYS A 21 19.46 -0.74 3.32
C CYS A 21 19.23 -0.83 1.81
N CYS A 22 18.09 -0.31 1.33
CA CYS A 22 17.80 -0.20 -0.08
C CYS A 22 18.77 0.80 -0.73
N PRO A 23 19.48 0.42 -1.80
CA PRO A 23 20.48 1.29 -2.44
C PRO A 23 19.85 2.51 -3.14
N ARG A 24 18.55 2.45 -3.46
CA ARG A 24 17.83 3.54 -4.15
C ARG A 24 17.31 4.63 -3.22
N CYS A 25 16.82 4.26 -2.04
CA CYS A 25 16.16 5.20 -1.13
C CYS A 25 16.72 5.18 0.31
N GLY A 26 17.78 4.41 0.57
CA GLY A 26 18.41 4.28 1.89
C GLY A 26 17.56 3.54 2.93
N THR A 27 16.39 3.01 2.55
CA THR A 27 15.45 2.38 3.48
C THR A 27 16.00 1.08 4.04
N ARG A 28 16.05 0.95 5.36
CA ARG A 28 16.46 -0.30 5.99
C ARG A 28 15.52 -1.46 5.61
N LEU A 29 16.06 -2.46 4.93
CA LEU A 29 15.36 -3.67 4.45
C LEU A 29 15.17 -4.68 5.58
N ALA A 30 16.05 -4.66 6.60
CA ALA A 30 15.95 -5.44 7.83
C ALA A 30 15.89 -4.50 9.05
N GLY A 31 14.79 -4.53 9.81
CA GLY A 31 14.69 -3.91 11.14
C GLY A 31 15.04 -2.41 11.22
N GLY A 32 14.12 -1.53 10.82
CA GLY A 32 14.20 -0.08 11.06
C GLY A 32 13.24 0.41 12.16
N GLU A 33 13.37 1.68 12.56
CA GLU A 33 12.36 2.35 13.40
C GLU A 33 10.97 2.13 12.81
N GLY A 34 10.06 1.64 13.66
CA GLY A 34 8.76 1.15 13.24
C GLY A 34 7.99 2.20 12.44
N GLU A 35 7.41 1.76 11.32
CA GLU A 35 6.54 2.57 10.50
C GLU A 35 5.35 3.10 11.31
N LYS A 36 5.11 4.41 11.28
CA LYS A 36 4.10 5.07 12.12
C LYS A 36 2.76 5.09 11.39
N LYS A 37 1.77 4.42 11.98
CA LYS A 37 0.39 4.45 11.50
C LYS A 37 -0.24 5.82 11.71
N LEU A 38 -0.74 6.44 10.65
CA LEU A 38 -1.44 7.72 10.66
C LEU A 38 -2.96 7.52 10.69
N LEU A 39 -3.49 6.62 9.86
CA LEU A 39 -4.91 6.26 9.82
C LEU A 39 -5.11 4.75 9.66
N GLU A 40 -6.25 4.28 10.12
CA GLU A 40 -6.73 2.90 9.96
C GLU A 40 -8.24 2.88 9.79
N ALA A 41 -8.72 2.03 8.89
CA ALA A 41 -10.13 1.73 8.76
C ALA A 41 -10.33 0.36 8.11
N SER A 42 -11.39 -0.34 8.50
CA SER A 42 -11.94 -1.43 7.67
C SER A 42 -12.63 -0.84 6.45
N GLY A 43 -12.52 -1.55 5.33
CA GLY A 43 -13.12 -1.15 4.08
C GLY A 43 -12.99 -2.24 3.03
N THR A 44 -13.05 -1.83 1.78
CA THR A 44 -12.77 -2.72 0.67
C THR A 44 -11.82 -2.06 -0.33
N PHE A 45 -11.10 -2.90 -1.06
CA PHE A 45 -10.28 -2.44 -2.18
C PHE A 45 -10.55 -3.23 -3.45
N THR A 46 -10.22 -2.60 -4.58
CA THR A 46 -10.12 -3.25 -5.88
C THR A 46 -8.91 -2.67 -6.60
N THR A 47 -8.17 -3.53 -7.30
CA THR A 47 -7.11 -3.10 -8.21
C THR A 47 -7.58 -3.24 -9.65
N GLU A 48 -7.36 -2.19 -10.45
CA GLU A 48 -7.43 -2.28 -11.91
C GLU A 48 -6.00 -2.38 -12.41
N ASP A 49 -5.67 -3.53 -12.99
CA ASP A 49 -4.40 -3.75 -13.67
C ASP A 49 -4.68 -3.92 -15.16
N LYS A 50 -3.74 -3.53 -16.03
CA LYS A 50 -3.93 -3.47 -17.50
C LYS A 50 -4.35 -4.81 -18.12
N GLN A 51 -4.17 -5.93 -17.41
CA GLN A 51 -4.47 -7.28 -17.88
C GLN A 51 -5.80 -7.88 -17.37
N PHE A 52 -6.44 -7.31 -16.35
CA PHE A 52 -7.56 -7.96 -15.68
C PHE A 52 -8.74 -7.02 -15.42
N PHE A 53 -9.60 -6.89 -16.41
CA PHE A 53 -10.93 -6.28 -16.27
C PHE A 53 -11.84 -7.24 -15.48
N GLY A 54 -12.17 -6.92 -14.22
CA GLY A 54 -13.29 -7.57 -13.49
C GLY A 54 -13.03 -8.11 -12.08
N LYS A 55 -12.12 -7.56 -11.27
CA LYS A 55 -11.97 -8.05 -9.89
C LYS A 55 -13.10 -7.60 -8.97
N MET A 56 -13.63 -8.57 -8.22
CA MET A 56 -14.55 -8.38 -7.10
C MET A 56 -13.88 -7.55 -5.99
N SER A 57 -14.65 -6.65 -5.38
CA SER A 57 -14.25 -5.89 -4.19
C SER A 57 -13.83 -6.83 -3.06
N THR A 58 -12.64 -6.64 -2.51
CA THR A 58 -12.08 -7.46 -1.42
C THR A 58 -12.13 -6.70 -0.11
N SER A 59 -12.75 -7.28 0.93
CA SER A 59 -12.72 -6.72 2.28
C SER A 59 -11.30 -6.68 2.83
N ALA A 60 -10.92 -5.55 3.43
CA ALA A 60 -9.57 -5.31 3.87
C ALA A 60 -9.50 -4.33 5.03
N SER A 61 -8.46 -4.48 5.84
CA SER A 61 -7.97 -3.43 6.71
C SER A 61 -7.06 -2.51 5.90
N ILE A 62 -7.39 -1.23 5.88
CA ILE A 62 -6.67 -0.18 5.14
C ILE A 62 -5.86 0.65 6.14
N TYR A 63 -4.59 0.89 5.80
CA TYR A 63 -3.67 1.66 6.63
C TYR A 63 -3.03 2.77 5.82
N LEU A 64 -3.02 3.98 6.36
CA LEU A 64 -2.10 5.03 5.94
C LEU A 64 -1.01 5.14 6.99
N THR A 65 0.23 5.12 6.56
CA THR A 65 1.39 5.32 7.42
C THR A 65 2.15 6.58 6.99
N ASP A 66 3.18 6.93 7.74
CA ASP A 66 4.14 7.98 7.36
C ASP A 66 4.99 7.63 6.13
N ARG A 67 4.79 6.46 5.53
CA ARG A 67 5.60 5.99 4.38
C ARG A 67 4.80 5.39 3.23
N ARG A 68 3.60 4.86 3.46
CA ARG A 68 2.83 4.18 2.40
C ARG A 68 1.33 4.09 2.70
N LEU A 69 0.61 3.68 1.68
CA LEU A 69 -0.76 3.20 1.75
C LEU A 69 -0.79 1.66 1.64
N LEU A 70 -1.45 1.00 2.58
CA LEU A 70 -1.63 -0.46 2.61
C LEU A 70 -3.10 -0.84 2.54
N ALA A 71 -3.39 -1.92 1.81
CA ALA A 71 -4.67 -2.63 1.87
C ALA A 71 -4.41 -4.12 2.11
N ILE A 72 -4.84 -4.64 3.26
CA ILE A 72 -4.57 -6.01 3.70
C ILE A 72 -5.90 -6.79 3.76
N PRO A 73 -6.11 -7.82 2.93
CA PRO A 73 -7.35 -8.60 2.90
C PRO A 73 -7.73 -9.19 4.27
N GLU A 74 -9.00 -9.05 4.68
CA GLU A 74 -9.51 -9.52 5.99
C GLU A 74 -9.60 -11.05 6.10
N LYS A 75 -9.66 -11.79 4.98
CA LYS A 75 -9.68 -13.27 4.96
C LYS A 75 -8.40 -13.92 5.51
N LEU A 76 -7.43 -13.12 5.94
CA LEU A 76 -6.24 -13.53 6.66
C LEU A 76 -6.54 -13.59 8.17
N GLU A 77 -7.44 -14.48 8.58
CA GLU A 77 -7.69 -14.78 10.00
C GLU A 77 -6.37 -15.22 10.66
N GLY A 78 -5.81 -14.37 11.52
CA GLY A 78 -4.60 -14.65 12.30
C GLY A 78 -3.48 -13.61 12.21
N PHE A 79 -3.54 -12.65 11.29
CA PHE A 79 -2.50 -11.62 11.17
C PHE A 79 -2.75 -10.44 12.13
N ASN A 80 -2.28 -10.58 13.37
CA ASN A 80 -2.27 -9.49 14.36
C ASN A 80 -1.21 -8.44 13.95
N LEU A 81 -1.64 -7.29 13.40
CA LEU A 81 -0.82 -6.09 13.16
C LEU A 81 -0.37 -5.38 14.46
N ARG A 82 -0.15 -6.13 15.54
CA ARG A 82 0.30 -5.58 16.83
C ARG A 82 1.79 -5.22 16.86
N THR A 83 2.56 -5.66 15.86
CA THR A 83 3.99 -5.36 15.73
C THR A 83 4.22 -4.54 14.46
N GLY A 84 5.11 -3.54 14.56
CA GLY A 84 5.34 -2.56 13.49
C GLY A 84 5.52 -3.20 12.11
N LEU A 85 4.98 -2.53 11.09
CA LEU A 85 5.04 -2.97 9.70
C LEU A 85 6.50 -2.89 9.20
N THR A 86 7.24 -3.98 9.31
CA THR A 86 8.59 -4.07 8.76
C THR A 86 8.55 -4.33 7.24
N ALA A 87 9.61 -3.97 6.54
CA ALA A 87 9.82 -4.26 5.12
C ALA A 87 9.55 -5.73 4.75
N ALA A 88 10.10 -6.66 5.54
CA ALA A 88 9.93 -8.10 5.37
C ALA A 88 8.46 -8.54 5.57
N ALA A 89 7.77 -7.98 6.56
CA ALA A 89 6.34 -8.24 6.76
C ALA A 89 5.53 -7.77 5.54
N VAL A 90 5.82 -6.59 5.01
CA VAL A 90 5.13 -6.06 3.84
C VAL A 90 5.40 -6.88 2.59
N ASN A 91 6.65 -7.27 2.30
CA ASN A 91 6.98 -8.10 1.15
C ASN A 91 6.33 -9.49 1.21
N LYS A 92 6.24 -10.07 2.41
CA LYS A 92 5.51 -11.33 2.61
C LYS A 92 4.01 -11.14 2.36
N MET A 93 3.42 -10.03 2.83
CA MET A 93 2.01 -9.68 2.61
C MET A 93 1.68 -9.47 1.13
N THR A 94 2.51 -8.75 0.39
CA THR A 94 2.29 -8.46 -1.04
C THR A 94 2.54 -9.68 -1.92
N GLY A 95 3.57 -10.47 -1.61
CA GLY A 95 3.97 -11.63 -2.41
C GLY A 95 3.09 -12.87 -2.22
N GLN A 96 2.62 -13.15 -1.00
CA GLN A 96 1.87 -14.38 -0.70
C GLN A 96 0.37 -14.18 -0.49
N TYR A 97 -0.06 -12.99 -0.08
CA TYR A 97 -1.41 -12.78 0.45
C TYR A 97 -2.24 -11.73 -0.30
N GLY A 98 -1.72 -11.21 -1.42
CA GLY A 98 -2.42 -10.25 -2.25
C GLY A 98 -2.69 -8.91 -1.57
N ALA A 99 -1.92 -8.56 -0.52
CA ALA A 99 -1.95 -7.23 0.04
C ALA A 99 -1.40 -6.22 -0.96
N ILE A 100 -1.94 -5.01 -0.93
CA ILE A 100 -1.46 -3.89 -1.73
C ILE A 100 -0.61 -2.99 -0.85
N SER A 101 0.55 -2.60 -1.35
CA SER A 101 1.46 -1.64 -0.71
C SER A 101 1.89 -0.63 -1.77
N ILE A 102 1.45 0.62 -1.62
CA ILE A 102 1.83 1.73 -2.50
C ILE A 102 2.62 2.74 -1.66
N PRO A 103 3.93 2.88 -1.88
CA PRO A 103 4.72 3.94 -1.25
C PRO A 103 4.15 5.32 -1.54
N LEU A 104 4.26 6.25 -0.59
CA LEU A 104 3.71 7.60 -0.74
C LEU A 104 4.33 8.34 -1.94
N GLU A 105 5.60 8.07 -2.21
CA GLU A 105 6.35 8.60 -3.35
C GLU A 105 5.85 8.04 -4.69
N GLU A 106 5.22 6.87 -4.70
CA GLU A 106 4.67 6.29 -5.93
C GLU A 106 3.24 6.77 -6.21
N ILE A 107 2.60 7.51 -5.29
CA ILE A 107 1.25 8.04 -5.53
C ILE A 107 1.33 9.26 -6.44
N GLN A 108 0.72 9.16 -7.62
CA GLN A 108 0.63 10.23 -8.62
C GLN A 108 -0.67 11.02 -8.60
N ALA A 109 -1.76 10.41 -8.13
CA ALA A 109 -3.02 11.10 -7.99
C ALA A 109 -3.92 10.45 -6.95
N VAL A 110 -4.69 11.28 -6.25
CA VAL A 110 -5.79 10.85 -5.37
C VAL A 110 -7.04 11.64 -5.71
N ARG A 111 -8.11 10.95 -6.08
CA ARG A 111 -9.35 11.58 -6.53
C ARG A 111 -10.60 10.81 -6.12
N ASP A 112 -11.71 11.52 -6.09
CA ASP A 112 -13.01 10.89 -5.91
C ASP A 112 -13.39 10.11 -7.18
N GLY A 113 -14.00 8.95 -7.00
CA GLY A 113 -14.45 8.11 -8.09
C GLY A 113 -15.59 7.20 -7.67
N LYS A 114 -15.80 6.15 -8.45
CA LYS A 114 -16.86 5.18 -8.22
C LYS A 114 -16.35 3.74 -8.38
N PHE A 115 -16.92 2.86 -7.58
CA PHE A 115 -16.89 1.42 -7.76
C PHE A 115 -18.27 0.96 -8.25
N GLY A 116 -18.34 0.32 -9.41
CA GLY A 116 -19.62 0.04 -10.08
C GLY A 116 -20.42 1.32 -10.38
N LEU A 117 -21.75 1.21 -10.42
CA LEU A 117 -22.63 2.30 -10.82
C LEU A 117 -22.88 3.35 -9.72
N LEU A 118 -22.85 2.95 -8.44
CA LEU A 118 -23.40 3.78 -7.35
C LEU A 118 -22.49 3.96 -6.14
N GLN A 119 -21.46 3.14 -5.96
CA GLN A 119 -20.65 3.18 -4.75
C GLN A 119 -19.52 4.20 -4.91
N LYS A 120 -19.47 5.21 -4.02
CA LYS A 120 -18.36 6.18 -4.00
C LYS A 120 -17.08 5.49 -3.59
N ALA A 121 -16.00 5.78 -4.29
CA ALA A 121 -14.67 5.24 -4.00
C ALA A 121 -13.63 6.35 -3.99
N LEU A 122 -12.61 6.18 -3.17
CA LEU A 122 -11.37 6.95 -3.25
C LEU A 122 -10.43 6.24 -4.22
N VAL A 123 -10.01 6.93 -5.27
CA VAL A 123 -9.14 6.37 -6.32
C VAL A 123 -7.73 6.89 -6.13
N VAL A 124 -6.80 5.96 -5.94
CA VAL A 124 -5.37 6.21 -5.81
C VAL A 124 -4.67 5.65 -7.04
N VAL A 125 -3.91 6.48 -7.74
CA VAL A 125 -3.16 6.12 -8.95
C VAL A 125 -1.67 6.07 -8.61
N ALA A 126 -1.05 4.92 -8.82
CA ALA A 126 0.37 4.69 -8.62
C ALA A 126 1.19 5.04 -9.88
N ALA A 127 2.49 5.23 -9.72
CA ALA A 127 3.39 5.69 -10.78
C ALA A 127 3.59 4.68 -11.92
N ASP A 128 3.38 3.40 -11.65
CA ASP A 128 3.36 2.33 -12.66
C ASP A 128 2.06 2.27 -13.47
N GLY A 129 1.10 3.16 -13.16
CA GLY A 129 -0.23 3.20 -13.76
C GLY A 129 -1.24 2.28 -13.08
N GLY A 130 -0.87 1.59 -12.00
CA GLY A 130 -1.77 0.81 -11.17
C GLY A 130 -2.82 1.69 -10.51
N VAL A 131 -4.08 1.23 -10.51
CA VAL A 131 -5.19 1.97 -9.89
C VAL A 131 -5.77 1.17 -8.74
N LEU A 132 -5.72 1.76 -7.54
CA LEU A 132 -6.33 1.25 -6.33
C LEU A 132 -7.61 2.03 -6.03
N LYS A 133 -8.74 1.34 -5.99
CA LYS A 133 -10.03 1.91 -5.58
C LYS A 133 -10.35 1.46 -4.16
N LEU A 134 -10.60 2.41 -3.26
CA LEU A 134 -10.90 2.16 -1.86
C LEU A 134 -12.33 2.58 -1.53
N THR A 135 -13.07 1.70 -0.85
CA THR A 135 -14.33 2.07 -0.19
C THR A 135 -14.14 1.95 1.31
N LEU A 136 -14.23 3.08 2.02
CA LEU A 136 -13.94 3.18 3.45
C LEU A 136 -14.72 4.35 4.08
N PRO A 137 -14.94 4.37 5.41
CA PRO A 137 -15.60 5.48 6.08
C PRO A 137 -14.77 6.77 6.00
N LYS A 138 -15.44 7.94 6.05
CA LYS A 138 -14.79 9.26 6.06
C LYS A 138 -13.82 9.49 4.88
N GLN A 139 -14.24 9.17 3.65
CA GLN A 139 -13.39 9.27 2.44
C GLN A 139 -12.71 10.64 2.26
N ALA A 140 -13.39 11.75 2.55
CA ALA A 140 -12.80 13.09 2.46
C ALA A 140 -11.58 13.25 3.38
N GLN A 141 -11.68 12.79 4.63
CA GLN A 141 -10.57 12.80 5.59
C GLN A 141 -9.39 11.96 5.09
N TRP A 142 -9.67 10.79 4.51
CA TRP A 142 -8.63 9.94 3.94
C TRP A 142 -7.95 10.57 2.74
N LYS A 143 -8.71 11.20 1.84
CA LYS A 143 -8.18 11.92 0.69
C LYS A 143 -7.22 13.02 1.13
N GLU A 144 -7.64 13.86 2.06
CA GLU A 144 -6.81 14.94 2.61
C GLU A 144 -5.55 14.41 3.29
N ALA A 145 -5.66 13.34 4.08
CA ALA A 145 -4.52 12.74 4.75
C ALA A 145 -3.49 12.15 3.77
N ILE A 146 -3.95 11.48 2.71
CA ILE A 146 -3.03 10.96 1.68
C ILE A 146 -2.38 12.11 0.90
N LEU A 147 -3.15 13.13 0.52
CA LEU A 147 -2.60 14.32 -0.15
C LEU A 147 -1.55 15.02 0.73
N ALA A 148 -1.81 15.16 2.03
CA ALA A 148 -0.85 15.76 2.96
C ALA A 148 0.42 14.91 3.14
N ALA A 149 0.30 13.58 3.13
CA ALA A 149 1.42 12.67 3.35
C ALA A 149 2.25 12.40 2.08
N ALA A 150 1.64 12.40 0.89
CA ALA A 150 2.30 12.08 -0.37
C ALA A 150 3.12 13.28 -0.89
N PRO A 151 4.47 13.20 -0.92
CA PRO A 151 5.31 14.35 -1.24
C PRO A 151 5.17 14.82 -2.69
N ASN A 152 4.77 13.93 -3.61
CA ASN A 152 4.69 14.22 -5.04
C ASN A 152 3.36 14.86 -5.47
N LEU A 153 2.44 15.10 -4.54
CA LEU A 153 1.11 15.67 -4.81
C LEU A 153 0.99 17.15 -4.41
N HIS A 154 2.10 17.78 -4.00
CA HIS A 154 2.20 19.20 -3.64
C HIS A 154 2.80 20.04 -4.76
#